data_AF-A0A5C7XBM6-F1
#
_entry.id   AF-A0A5C7XBM6-F1
#
_cell.length_a   1.000
_cell.length_b   1.000
_cell.length_c   1.000
_cell.angle_alpha   90.00
_cell.angle_beta   90.00
_cell.angle_gamma   90.00
#
_symmetry.space_group_name_H-M   'P 1'
#
loop_
_entity.id
_entity.type
_entity.pdbx_description
1 polymer ?
#
loop_
_entity_poly.entity_id
_entity_poly.type
_entity_poly.pdbx_seq_one_letter_code
_entity_poly.pdbx_strand_id
1 'polypeptide(L)'
;MNAGGIDAQRISSMLAQLRAAAQKPEGLGSAAIASPVQKTNAAAPTSQVSFSDALKASLDQVNNMQLQSEKLGQDFAMGNDNVSLSDVMISGQKANIAFQATVQVRNKLVTAYQEMMNMQV
;
A
#
# COMPACT_ATOMS: atom_id res chain seq x y z
N MET A 1 -36.07 42.47 -32.78
CA MET A 1 -36.21 42.35 -31.31
C MET A 1 -36.92 41.05 -31.00
N ASN A 2 -36.22 40.03 -30.49
CA ASN A 2 -36.74 39.09 -29.48
C ASN A 2 -35.57 38.26 -28.91
N ALA A 3 -34.76 38.92 -28.08
CA ALA A 3 -33.81 38.25 -27.19
C ALA A 3 -34.43 38.33 -25.79
N GLY A 4 -34.99 37.21 -25.31
CA GLY A 4 -35.68 37.22 -24.01
C GLY A 4 -36.32 35.89 -23.56
N GLY A 5 -36.00 34.76 -24.20
CA GLY A 5 -36.71 33.49 -23.94
C GLY A 5 -35.90 32.36 -23.30
N ILE A 6 -34.57 32.43 -23.24
CA ILE A 6 -33.75 31.24 -22.91
C ILE A 6 -33.19 31.27 -21.47
N ASP A 7 -33.04 32.45 -20.86
CA ASP A 7 -32.37 32.59 -19.56
C ASP A 7 -33.30 32.36 -18.35
N ALA A 8 -34.60 32.67 -18.46
CA ALA A 8 -35.52 32.57 -17.33
C ALA A 8 -35.77 31.11 -16.87
N GLN A 9 -35.80 30.15 -17.80
CA GLN A 9 -36.04 28.73 -17.50
C GLN A 9 -34.82 28.04 -16.87
N ARG A 10 -33.60 28.50 -17.17
CA ARG A 10 -32.37 27.96 -16.57
C ARG A 10 -32.20 28.48 -15.15
N ILE A 11 -32.50 29.76 -14.91
CA ILE A 11 -32.42 30.37 -13.58
C ILE A 11 -33.45 29.73 -12.61
N SER A 12 -34.68 29.47 -13.07
CA SER A 12 -35.69 28.81 -12.23
C SER A 12 -35.29 27.38 -11.83
N SER A 13 -34.65 26.63 -12.73
CA SER A 13 -34.17 25.27 -12.45
C SER A 13 -33.03 25.24 -11.42
N MET A 14 -32.11 26.22 -11.46
CA MET A 14 -31.04 26.33 -10.46
C MET A 14 -31.57 26.81 -9.10
N LEU A 15 -32.55 27.71 -9.07
CA LEU A 15 -33.18 28.16 -7.82
C LEU A 15 -33.96 27.02 -7.14
N ALA A 16 -34.61 26.14 -7.93
CA ALA A 16 -35.26 24.95 -7.40
C ALA A 16 -34.25 23.96 -6.81
N GLN A 17 -33.08 23.81 -7.45
CA GLN A 17 -32.00 22.94 -6.97
C GLN A 17 -31.38 23.47 -5.65
N LEU A 18 -31.23 24.79 -5.54
CA LEU A 18 -30.73 25.42 -4.31
C LEU A 18 -31.72 25.31 -3.14
N ARG A 19 -33.02 25.36 -3.42
CA ARG A 19 -34.07 25.16 -2.40
C ARG A 19 -34.13 23.71 -1.90
N ALA A 20 -33.85 22.73 -2.75
CA ALA A 20 -33.81 21.31 -2.35
C ALA A 20 -32.61 21.00 -1.43
N ALA A 21 -31.47 21.68 -1.63
CA ALA A 21 -30.30 21.54 -0.76
C ALA A 21 -30.51 22.18 0.63
N ALA A 22 -31.32 23.24 0.73
CA ALA A 22 -31.63 23.92 1.99
C ALA A 22 -32.69 23.21 2.86
N GLN A 23 -33.35 22.16 2.36
CA GLN A 23 -34.36 21.38 3.08
C GLN A 23 -33.84 20.05 3.62
N LYS A 24 -32.52 19.86 3.71
CA LYS A 24 -31.96 18.71 4.43
C LYS A 24 -31.68 19.13 5.88
N PRO A 25 -32.59 18.87 6.84
CA PRO A 25 -32.34 19.17 8.24
C PRO A 25 -31.22 18.26 8.76
N GLU A 26 -30.12 18.90 9.16
CA GLU A 26 -29.18 18.37 10.13
C GLU A 26 -29.90 18.26 11.49
N GLY A 27 -30.60 17.15 11.69
CA GLY A 27 -31.25 16.81 12.94
C GLY A 27 -30.36 15.89 13.76
N LEU A 28 -29.60 16.46 14.69
CA LEU A 28 -29.10 15.76 15.87
C LEU A 28 -30.32 15.33 16.71
N GLY A 29 -30.62 14.03 16.73
CA GLY A 29 -31.68 13.44 17.54
C GLY A 29 -31.14 12.23 18.32
N SER A 30 -30.90 12.44 19.62
CA SER A 30 -30.63 11.39 20.60
C SER A 30 -31.86 10.52 20.86
N ALA A 31 -31.58 9.28 21.28
CA ALA A 31 -32.41 8.32 22.02
C ALA A 31 -33.12 7.19 21.24
N ALA A 32 -32.44 6.04 21.31
CA ALA A 32 -32.98 4.72 21.68
C ALA A 32 -34.02 4.02 20.79
N ILE A 33 -33.57 2.99 20.07
CA ILE A 33 -34.13 1.64 20.23
C ILE A 33 -33.02 0.59 20.14
N ALA A 34 -33.04 -0.32 21.11
CA ALA A 34 -32.16 -1.46 21.24
C ALA A 34 -32.51 -2.58 20.25
N SER A 35 -31.48 -3.29 19.76
CA SER A 35 -31.40 -4.76 19.50
C SER A 35 -30.46 -5.07 18.32
N PRO A 36 -29.84 -6.26 18.32
CA PRO A 36 -28.53 -6.54 18.91
C PRO A 36 -27.42 -6.51 17.86
N VAL A 37 -26.18 -6.47 18.35
CA VAL A 37 -24.95 -6.72 17.61
C VAL A 37 -25.09 -7.97 16.75
N GLN A 38 -25.39 -7.78 15.47
CA GLN A 38 -25.20 -8.81 14.46
C GLN A 38 -23.69 -8.85 14.22
N LYS A 39 -23.02 -9.78 14.90
CA LYS A 39 -21.68 -10.23 14.51
C LYS A 39 -21.80 -10.71 13.07
N THR A 40 -21.46 -9.86 12.11
CA THR A 40 -21.14 -10.28 10.75
C THR A 40 -19.80 -10.98 10.82
N ASN A 41 -19.84 -12.23 11.28
CA ASN A 41 -18.76 -13.19 11.17
C ASN A 41 -18.71 -13.70 9.73
N ALA A 42 -18.65 -12.78 8.76
CA ALA A 42 -18.34 -13.06 7.38
C ALA A 42 -16.86 -12.74 7.22
N ALA A 43 -16.02 -13.61 7.79
CA ALA A 43 -14.67 -13.76 7.30
C ALA A 43 -14.80 -14.23 5.86
N ALA A 44 -14.74 -13.27 4.91
CA ALA A 44 -14.23 -13.58 3.60
C ALA A 44 -12.90 -14.35 3.81
N PRO A 45 -12.59 -15.38 3.02
CA PRO A 45 -11.27 -15.96 3.05
C PRO A 45 -10.34 -14.88 2.50
N THR A 46 -9.87 -13.98 3.36
CA THR A 46 -8.63 -13.29 3.13
C THR A 46 -7.64 -14.41 2.99
N SER A 47 -7.14 -14.63 1.77
CA SER A 47 -5.92 -15.40 1.55
C SER A 47 -4.88 -14.76 2.46
N GLN A 48 -4.73 -15.31 3.66
CA GLN A 48 -3.77 -14.83 4.63
C GLN A 48 -2.43 -15.14 4.01
N VAL A 49 -1.81 -14.13 3.39
CA VAL A 49 -0.41 -14.23 2.97
C VAL A 49 0.35 -14.62 4.21
N SER A 50 0.91 -15.82 4.22
CA SER A 50 1.62 -16.30 5.39
C SER A 50 2.89 -15.45 5.55
N PHE A 51 3.27 -15.17 6.78
CA PHE A 51 4.53 -14.47 7.04
C PHE A 51 5.72 -15.20 6.40
N SER A 52 5.69 -16.54 6.37
CA SER A 52 6.68 -17.36 5.67
C SER A 52 6.74 -17.09 4.17
N ASP A 53 5.59 -16.93 3.50
CA ASP A 53 5.56 -16.62 2.07
C ASP A 53 6.08 -15.20 1.80
N ALA A 54 5.68 -14.23 2.63
CA ALA A 54 6.16 -12.86 2.52
C ALA A 54 7.69 -12.75 2.78
N LEU A 55 8.18 -13.49 3.79
CA LEU A 55 9.61 -13.56 4.09
C LEU A 55 10.37 -14.22 2.95
N LYS A 56 9.87 -15.35 2.42
CA LYS A 56 10.46 -16.02 1.26
C LYS A 56 10.52 -15.08 0.05
N ALA A 57 9.41 -14.42 -0.28
CA ALA A 57 9.36 -13.47 -1.39
C ALA A 57 10.37 -12.32 -1.19
N SER A 58 10.51 -11.83 0.04
CA SER A 58 11.50 -10.79 0.37
C SER A 58 12.93 -11.28 0.17
N LEU A 59 13.26 -12.49 0.62
CA LEU A 59 14.58 -13.10 0.42
C LEU A 59 14.88 -13.33 -1.07
N ASP A 60 13.91 -13.84 -1.81
CA ASP A 60 14.01 -14.03 -3.26
C ASP A 60 14.22 -12.69 -3.97
N GLN A 61 13.59 -11.61 -3.50
CA GLN A 61 13.79 -10.25 -4.02
C GLN A 61 15.20 -9.72 -3.74
N VAL A 62 15.75 -9.94 -2.55
CA VAL A 62 17.14 -9.54 -2.25
C VAL A 62 18.13 -10.32 -3.12
N ASN A 63 17.91 -11.61 -3.33
CA ASN A 63 18.73 -12.40 -4.25
C ASN A 63 18.67 -11.86 -5.68
N ASN A 64 17.48 -11.51 -6.18
CA ASN A 64 17.33 -10.88 -7.48
C ASN A 64 18.06 -9.54 -7.58
N MET A 65 18.01 -8.70 -6.54
CA MET A 65 18.75 -7.44 -6.50
C MET A 65 20.26 -7.65 -6.59
N GLN A 66 20.79 -8.67 -5.90
CA GLN A 66 22.19 -9.04 -5.96
C GLN A 66 22.60 -9.48 -7.38
N LEU A 67 21.85 -10.43 -7.98
CA LEU A 67 22.09 -10.91 -9.33
C LEU A 67 21.97 -9.80 -10.39
N GLN A 68 21.00 -8.90 -10.23
CA GLN A 68 20.84 -7.76 -11.12
C GLN A 68 22.05 -6.82 -11.04
N SER A 69 22.55 -6.53 -9.84
CA SER A 69 23.74 -5.70 -9.67
C SER A 69 24.97 -6.33 -10.31
N GLU A 70 25.15 -7.64 -10.16
CA GLU A 70 26.27 -8.37 -10.78
C GLU A 70 26.16 -8.34 -12.30
N LYS A 71 24.97 -8.58 -12.83
CA LYS A 71 24.72 -8.52 -14.27
C LYS A 71 25.03 -7.14 -14.84
N LEU A 72 24.54 -6.07 -14.19
CA LEU A 72 24.82 -4.70 -14.64
C LEU A 72 26.33 -4.40 -14.60
N GLY A 73 27.03 -4.86 -13.56
CA GLY A 73 28.49 -4.73 -13.47
C GLY A 73 29.22 -5.46 -14.61
N GLN A 74 28.75 -6.65 -14.96
CA GLN A 74 29.28 -7.43 -16.08
C GLN A 74 28.99 -6.75 -17.43
N ASP A 75 27.75 -6.32 -17.67
CA ASP A 75 27.34 -5.63 -18.90
C ASP A 75 28.15 -4.34 -19.09
N PHE A 76 28.38 -3.58 -18.02
CA PHE A 76 29.23 -2.40 -18.03
C PHE A 76 30.70 -2.74 -18.34
N ALA A 77 31.27 -3.76 -17.71
CA ALA A 77 32.65 -4.20 -17.96
C ALA A 77 32.86 -4.71 -19.39
N MET A 78 31.81 -5.23 -20.03
CA MET A 78 31.81 -5.63 -21.43
C MET A 78 31.65 -4.46 -22.42
N GLY A 79 31.45 -3.23 -21.91
CA GLY A 79 31.31 -2.04 -22.74
C GLY A 79 29.91 -1.84 -23.33
N ASN A 80 28.87 -2.36 -22.68
CA ASN A 80 27.49 -2.13 -23.13
C ASN A 80 27.08 -0.66 -22.88
N ASP A 81 26.88 0.10 -23.96
CA ASP A 81 26.48 1.51 -23.91
C ASP A 81 25.11 1.77 -23.24
N ASN A 82 24.29 0.73 -23.05
CA ASN A 82 22.98 0.84 -22.40
C ASN A 82 23.06 0.79 -20.86
N VAL A 83 24.22 0.49 -20.28
CA VAL A 83 24.42 0.42 -18.83
C VAL A 83 25.40 1.50 -18.41
N SER A 84 24.95 2.45 -17.59
CA SER A 84 25.83 3.47 -17.04
C SER A 84 26.53 2.96 -15.78
N LEU A 85 27.75 3.46 -15.52
CA LEU A 85 28.44 3.24 -14.24
C LEU A 85 27.56 3.63 -13.05
N SER A 86 26.77 4.71 -13.18
CA SER A 86 25.83 5.15 -12.16
C SER A 86 24.78 4.08 -11.84
N ASP A 87 24.28 3.36 -12.85
CA ASP A 87 23.27 2.31 -12.66
C ASP A 87 23.86 1.11 -11.92
N VAL A 88 25.09 0.72 -12.26
CA VAL A 88 25.83 -0.34 -11.53
C VAL A 88 26.01 0.05 -10.06
N MET A 89 26.47 1.28 -9.80
CA MET A 89 26.71 1.75 -8.44
C MET A 89 25.42 1.84 -7.62
N ILE A 90 24.34 2.38 -8.20
CA ILE A 90 23.04 2.48 -7.53
C ILE A 90 22.46 1.09 -7.28
N SER A 91 22.53 0.18 -8.26
CA SER A 91 22.05 -1.19 -8.08
C SER A 91 22.82 -1.92 -7.00
N GLY A 92 24.14 -1.75 -6.94
CA GLY A 92 24.98 -2.35 -5.91
C GLY A 92 24.68 -1.80 -4.52
N GLN A 93 24.47 -0.49 -4.39
CA GLN A 93 24.05 0.12 -3.13
C GLN A 93 22.68 -0.40 -2.67
N LYS A 94 21.70 -0.51 -3.58
CA LYS A 94 20.38 -1.09 -3.28
C LYS A 94 20.50 -2.52 -2.78
N ALA A 95 21.26 -3.37 -3.48
CA ALA A 95 21.48 -4.75 -3.09
C ALA A 95 22.12 -4.85 -1.69
N ASN A 96 23.13 -4.01 -1.41
CA ASN A 96 23.82 -4.00 -0.12
C ASN A 96 22.87 -3.58 1.03
N ILE A 97 22.12 -2.50 0.86
CA ILE A 97 21.15 -2.04 1.88
C ILE A 97 20.08 -3.10 2.14
N ALA A 98 19.54 -3.71 1.07
CA ALA A 98 18.52 -4.75 1.19
C ALA A 98 19.05 -6.01 1.88
N PHE A 99 20.30 -6.39 1.60
CA PHE A 99 20.98 -7.48 2.29
C PHE A 99 21.20 -7.17 3.78
N GLN A 100 21.68 -5.97 4.12
CA GLN A 100 21.84 -5.57 5.52
C GLN A 100 20.52 -5.62 6.29
N ALA A 101 19.42 -5.14 5.67
CA ALA A 101 18.09 -5.25 6.26
C ALA A 101 17.68 -6.71 6.51
N THR A 102 17.98 -7.60 5.56
CA THR A 102 17.73 -9.05 5.71
C THR A 102 18.52 -9.67 6.86
N VAL A 103 19.79 -9.28 7.04
CA VAL A 103 20.61 -9.73 8.17
C VAL A 103 19.99 -9.28 9.50
N GLN A 104 19.46 -8.06 9.58
CA GLN A 104 18.76 -7.59 10.78
C GLN A 104 17.52 -8.46 11.07
N VAL A 105 16.70 -8.76 10.07
CA VAL A 105 15.54 -9.64 10.23
C VAL A 105 15.98 -11.03 10.69
N ARG A 106 17.00 -11.63 10.06
CA ARG A 106 17.58 -12.91 10.48
C ARG A 106 17.99 -12.89 11.95
N ASN A 107 18.72 -11.86 12.38
CA ASN A 107 19.17 -11.74 13.75
C ASN A 107 17.98 -11.65 14.73
N LYS A 108 16.96 -10.86 14.39
CA LYS A 108 15.73 -10.76 15.21
C LYS A 108 14.99 -12.09 15.30
N LEU A 109 14.90 -12.86 14.21
CA LEU A 109 14.27 -14.18 14.22
C LEU A 109 15.05 -15.17 15.09
N VAL A 110 16.38 -15.14 15.04
CA VAL A 110 17.23 -15.97 15.91
C VAL A 110 17.05 -15.58 17.38
N THR A 111 17.03 -14.29 17.70
CA THR A 111 16.77 -13.82 19.06
C THR A 111 15.37 -14.23 19.54
N ALA A 112 14.33 -14.08 18.73
CA ALA A 112 12.98 -14.48 19.10
C ALA A 112 12.86 -16.00 19.36
N TYR A 113 13.57 -16.82 18.57
CA TYR A 113 13.66 -18.26 18.82
C TYR A 113 14.37 -18.56 20.15
N GLN A 114 15.49 -17.89 20.42
CA GLN A 114 16.22 -18.02 21.69
C GLN A 114 15.37 -17.57 22.89
N GLU A 115 14.59 -16.49 22.75
CA GLU A 115 13.71 -15.97 23.80
C GLU A 115 12.60 -16.98 24.13
N MET A 116 11.94 -17.56 23.13
CA MET A 116 10.95 -18.62 23.35
C MET A 116 11.54 -19.84 24.07
N MET A 117 12.78 -20.21 23.75
CA MET A 117 13.46 -21.33 24.41
C MET A 117 13.81 -21.03 25.88
N ASN A 118 14.12 -19.78 26.21
CA ASN A 118 14.43 -19.35 27.58
C ASN A 118 13.17 -19.02 28.41
N MET A 119 11.98 -18.94 27.79
CA MET A 119 10.71 -18.72 28.48
C MET A 119 10.18 -19.96 29.23
N GLN A 120 10.74 -21.15 28.96
CA GLN A 120 10.37 -22.42 29.58
C GLN A 120 11.54 -23.00 30.38
N VAL A 121 11.83 -22.35 31.51
CA VAL A 121 12.46 -22.95 32.69
C VAL A 121 11.81 -22.40 33.95
#